data_AF-A0A534L9D0-F1
#
_entry.id   AF-A0A534L9D0-F1
#
_cell.length_a   1.000
_cell.length_b   1.000
_cell.length_c   1.000
_cell.angle_alpha   90.00
_cell.angle_beta   90.00
_cell.angle_gamma   90.00
#
_symmetry.space_group_name_H-M   'P 1'
#
loop_
_entity.id
_entity.type
_entity.pdbx_description
1 polymer ?
#
loop_
_entity_poly.entity_id
_entity_poly.type
_entity_poly.pdbx_seq_one_letter_code
_entity_poly.pdbx_strand_id
1 'polypeptide(L)'
;MRLNLSERALHITRTALLSTFLGLAVGYTTFYSVFPNVTVPASEEPSLPLILGVLAMAGLLAGLMTEDLRMGVVQGFLSIPVGLVIAFALAISPVLTGFLEVQVDDIFSFITRLGLPIYLFALPLYIVTGIAGMLLRERFGLHSESFFAARPSPQRK
;
A
#
# COMPACT_ATOMS: atom_id res chain seq x y z
N MET A 1 3.57 24.93 24.63
CA MET A 1 2.47 24.28 23.86
C MET A 1 2.73 24.15 22.35
N ARG A 2 3.80 24.75 21.76
CA ARG A 2 4.09 24.68 20.31
C ARG A 2 4.89 23.45 19.83
N LEU A 3 5.64 22.77 20.71
CA LEU A 3 6.46 21.59 20.35
C LEU A 3 5.63 20.34 19.96
N ASN A 4 4.37 20.24 20.40
CA ASN A 4 3.52 19.06 20.14
C ASN A 4 2.88 19.01 18.74
N LEU A 5 2.85 20.13 18.00
CA LEU A 5 2.15 20.19 16.70
C LEU A 5 3.02 19.66 15.57
N SER A 6 4.33 19.93 15.61
CA SER A 6 5.29 19.47 14.59
C SER A 6 5.47 17.96 14.62
N GLU A 7 5.58 17.36 15.81
CA GLU A 7 5.71 15.90 15.95
C GLU A 7 4.46 15.17 15.47
N ARG A 8 3.27 15.69 15.82
CA ARG A 8 2.00 15.14 15.32
C ARG A 8 1.89 15.25 13.80
N ALA A 9 2.23 16.40 13.23
CA ALA A 9 2.22 16.60 11.79
C ALA A 9 3.19 15.65 11.07
N LEU A 10 4.35 15.38 11.66
CA LEU A 10 5.35 14.48 11.11
C LEU A 10 4.87 13.02 11.13
N HIS A 11 4.27 12.55 12.23
CA HIS A 11 3.66 11.21 12.28
C HIS A 11 2.52 11.05 11.27
N ILE A 12 1.67 12.05 11.12
CA ILE A 12 0.57 12.03 10.14
C ILE A 12 1.13 11.97 8.72
N THR A 13 2.09 12.84 8.40
CA THR A 13 2.73 12.89 7.08
C THR A 13 3.41 11.56 6.76
N ARG A 14 4.15 10.98 7.72
CA ARG A 14 4.79 9.67 7.56
C ARG A 14 3.77 8.56 7.29
N THR A 15 2.69 8.54 8.06
CA THR A 15 1.61 7.56 7.89
C THR A 15 0.96 7.73 6.51
N ALA A 16 0.68 8.96 6.09
CA ALA A 16 0.10 9.24 4.78
C ALA A 16 1.05 8.79 3.66
N LEU A 17 2.34 9.11 3.74
CA LEU A 17 3.35 8.69 2.75
C LEU A 17 3.44 7.17 2.62
N LEU A 18 3.52 6.45 3.74
CA LEU A 18 3.59 4.98 3.72
C LEU A 18 2.29 4.36 3.22
N SER A 19 1.14 4.90 3.60
CA SER A 19 -0.17 4.45 3.09
C SER A 19 -0.28 4.67 1.58
N THR A 20 0.21 5.81 1.08
CA THR A 20 0.24 6.11 -0.36
C THR A 20 1.21 5.22 -1.10
N PHE A 21 2.39 4.93 -0.54
CA PHE A 21 3.35 3.99 -1.13
C PHE A 21 2.75 2.58 -1.26
N LEU A 22 2.13 2.07 -0.19
CA LEU A 22 1.40 0.80 -0.24
C LEU A 22 0.21 0.86 -1.20
N GLY A 23 -0.47 2.01 -1.26
CA GLY A 23 -1.57 2.28 -2.19
C GLY A 23 -1.12 2.24 -3.63
N LEU A 24 0.05 2.79 -3.95
CA LEU A 24 0.67 2.71 -5.28
C LEU A 24 0.91 1.26 -5.68
N ALA A 25 1.46 0.43 -4.78
CA ALA A 25 1.69 -0.97 -5.06
C ALA A 25 0.39 -1.76 -5.30
N VAL A 26 -0.64 -1.58 -4.46
CA VAL A 26 -1.92 -2.28 -4.65
C VAL A 26 -2.72 -1.74 -5.84
N GLY A 27 -2.67 -0.44 -6.09
CA GLY A 27 -3.33 0.20 -7.23
C GLY A 27 -2.69 -0.22 -8.55
N TYR A 28 -1.36 -0.22 -8.61
CA TYR A 28 -0.62 -0.67 -9.79
C TYR A 28 -0.86 -2.16 -10.08
N THR A 29 -0.76 -3.03 -9.07
CA THR A 29 -0.97 -4.47 -9.27
C THR A 29 -2.41 -4.80 -9.63
N THR A 30 -3.38 -4.03 -9.14
CA THR A 30 -4.78 -4.14 -9.58
C THR A 30 -4.92 -3.74 -11.05
N PHE A 31 -4.35 -2.60 -11.45
CA PHE A 31 -4.33 -2.16 -12.84
C PHE A 31 -3.66 -3.19 -13.76
N TYR A 32 -2.49 -3.71 -13.37
CA TYR A 32 -1.78 -4.80 -14.04
C TYR A 32 -2.62 -6.08 -14.16
N SER A 33 -3.39 -6.42 -13.13
CA SER A 33 -4.25 -7.60 -13.17
C SER A 33 -5.40 -7.48 -14.16
N VAL A 34 -5.90 -6.27 -14.39
CA VAL A 34 -7.04 -6.01 -15.27
C VAL A 34 -6.59 -5.77 -16.70
N PHE A 35 -5.49 -5.03 -16.88
CA PHE A 35 -4.98 -4.63 -18.19
C PHE A 35 -3.47 -4.93 -18.32
N PRO A 36 -3.06 -6.22 -18.28
CA PRO A 36 -1.64 -6.62 -18.28
C PRO A 36 -0.89 -6.24 -19.56
N ASN A 37 -1.60 -6.01 -20.65
CA ASN A 37 -1.06 -5.69 -21.96
C ASN A 37 -0.65 -4.21 -22.15
N VAL A 38 -1.09 -3.32 -21.25
CA VAL A 38 -0.78 -1.86 -21.29
C VAL A 38 0.03 -1.41 -20.08
N THR A 39 0.68 -2.35 -19.41
CA THR A 39 1.50 -2.16 -18.22
C THR A 39 2.96 -2.53 -18.44
N VAL A 40 3.80 -2.34 -17.42
CA VAL A 40 5.21 -2.75 -17.45
C VAL A 40 5.50 -3.75 -16.32
N PRO A 41 5.92 -4.99 -16.62
CA PRO A 41 6.07 -5.54 -17.97
C PRO A 41 4.72 -5.76 -18.66
N ALA A 42 4.70 -5.64 -19.99
CA ALA A 42 3.51 -5.97 -20.78
C ALA A 42 3.44 -7.49 -20.94
N SER A 43 2.29 -8.09 -20.65
CA SER A 43 2.05 -9.52 -20.82
C SER A 43 0.63 -9.80 -21.31
N GLU A 44 0.42 -10.95 -21.93
CA GLU A 44 -0.92 -11.38 -22.36
C GLU A 44 -1.83 -11.71 -21.17
N GLU A 45 -1.24 -12.23 -20.09
CA GLU A 45 -1.93 -12.60 -18.87
C GLU A 45 -1.25 -11.99 -17.64
N PRO A 46 -1.99 -11.71 -16.56
CA PRO A 46 -1.41 -11.18 -15.34
C PRO A 46 -0.66 -12.27 -14.58
N SER A 47 0.60 -12.00 -14.25
CA SER A 47 1.43 -12.95 -13.50
C SER A 47 1.24 -12.79 -11.99
N LEU A 48 0.62 -13.81 -11.39
CA LEU A 48 0.41 -13.89 -9.95
C LEU A 48 1.71 -13.77 -9.13
N PRO A 49 2.85 -14.37 -9.52
CA PRO A 49 4.11 -14.17 -8.83
C PRO A 49 4.61 -12.72 -8.82
N LEU A 50 4.39 -11.95 -9.90
CA LEU A 50 4.76 -10.53 -9.92
C LEU A 50 3.84 -9.71 -9.02
N ILE A 51 2.52 -9.97 -9.06
CA ILE A 51 1.55 -9.31 -8.18
C ILE A 51 1.95 -9.53 -6.71
N LEU A 52 2.15 -10.79 -6.32
CA LEU A 52 2.54 -11.12 -4.96
C LEU A 52 3.93 -10.56 -4.61
N GLY A 53 4.89 -10.62 -5.54
CA GLY A 53 6.23 -10.11 -5.33
C GLY A 53 6.25 -8.60 -5.07
N VAL A 54 5.52 -7.81 -5.87
CA VAL A 54 5.40 -6.36 -5.70
C VAL A 54 4.73 -6.01 -4.38
N LEU A 55 3.60 -6.64 -4.06
CA LEU A 55 2.90 -6.40 -2.80
C LEU A 55 3.75 -6.81 -1.59
N ALA A 56 4.39 -7.98 -1.65
CA ALA A 56 5.24 -8.47 -0.57
C ALA A 56 6.43 -7.53 -0.33
N MET A 57 7.10 -7.10 -1.41
CA MET A 57 8.23 -6.19 -1.32
C MET A 57 7.82 -4.81 -0.79
N ALA A 58 6.69 -4.28 -1.27
CA ALA A 58 6.17 -3.00 -0.77
C ALA A 58 5.82 -3.07 0.73
N GLY A 59 5.14 -4.13 1.17
CA GLY A 59 4.84 -4.35 2.58
C GLY A 59 6.11 -4.49 3.44
N LEU A 60 7.12 -5.21 2.96
CA LEU A 60 8.41 -5.35 3.65
C LEU A 60 9.14 -4.00 3.79
N LEU A 61 9.23 -3.23 2.70
CA LEU A 61 9.85 -1.91 2.70
C LEU A 61 9.11 -0.92 3.58
N ALA A 62 7.78 -0.94 3.56
CA ALA A 62 6.96 -0.13 4.45
C ALA A 62 7.22 -0.52 5.91
N GLY A 63 7.25 -1.82 6.23
CA GLY A 63 7.53 -2.33 7.56
C GLY A 63 8.86 -1.89 8.15
N LEU A 64 9.91 -1.75 7.32
CA LEU A 64 11.19 -1.16 7.74
C LEU A 64 11.04 0.29 8.22
N MET A 65 10.06 1.03 7.70
CA MET A 65 9.84 2.45 7.99
C MET A 65 8.70 2.71 8.97
N THR A 66 7.85 1.71 9.24
CA THR A 66 6.70 1.79 10.15
C THR A 66 7.14 1.64 11.60
N GLU A 67 6.77 2.57 12.47
CA GLU A 67 7.20 2.57 13.88
C GLU A 67 6.66 1.37 14.65
N ASP A 68 5.34 1.18 14.65
CA ASP A 68 4.66 0.13 15.42
C ASP A 68 3.66 -0.66 14.57
N LEU A 69 3.31 -1.88 15.03
CA LEU A 69 2.34 -2.76 14.37
C LEU A 69 0.99 -2.06 14.13
N ARG A 70 0.51 -1.30 15.11
CA ARG A 70 -0.76 -0.56 14.99
C ARG A 70 -0.72 0.43 13.83
N MET A 71 0.38 1.16 13.65
CA MET A 71 0.51 2.07 12.50
C MET A 71 0.59 1.29 11.19
N GLY A 72 1.27 0.14 11.17
CA GLY A 72 1.34 -0.73 9.99
C GLY A 72 -0.04 -1.20 9.53
N VAL A 73 -0.90 -1.60 10.47
CA VAL A 73 -2.29 -1.99 10.16
C VAL A 73 -3.08 -0.80 9.60
N VAL A 74 -2.95 0.39 10.19
CA VAL A 74 -3.62 1.61 9.68
C VAL A 74 -3.14 1.95 8.28
N GLN A 75 -1.82 1.87 8.03
CA GLN A 75 -1.24 2.12 6.72
C GLN A 75 -1.74 1.12 5.67
N GLY A 76 -1.79 -0.17 6.02
CA GLY A 76 -2.36 -1.21 5.18
C GLY A 76 -3.84 -0.96 4.85
N PHE A 77 -4.64 -0.57 5.84
CA PHE A 77 -6.06 -0.27 5.63
C PHE A 77 -6.27 0.96 4.74
N LEU A 78 -5.52 2.05 5.00
CA LEU A 78 -5.57 3.28 4.20
C LEU A 78 -5.03 3.09 2.77
N SER A 79 -4.17 2.10 2.55
CA SER A 79 -3.64 1.78 1.22
C SER A 79 -4.72 1.31 0.25
N ILE A 80 -5.81 0.69 0.73
CA ILE A 80 -6.89 0.18 -0.11
C ILE A 80 -7.63 1.30 -0.85
N PRO A 81 -8.24 2.29 -0.17
CA PRO A 81 -8.92 3.38 -0.87
C PRO A 81 -7.95 4.21 -1.72
N VAL A 82 -6.71 4.40 -1.28
CA VAL A 82 -5.68 5.10 -2.08
C VAL A 82 -5.34 4.31 -3.34
N GLY A 83 -5.15 3.00 -3.21
CA GLY A 83 -4.90 2.10 -4.32
C GLY A 83 -6.04 2.02 -5.32
N LEU A 84 -7.29 2.09 -4.85
CA LEU A 84 -8.45 2.18 -5.71
C LEU A 84 -8.39 3.44 -6.58
N VAL A 85 -8.16 4.61 -5.97
CA VAL A 85 -8.01 5.89 -6.70
C VAL A 85 -6.86 5.82 -7.71
N ILE A 86 -5.73 5.23 -7.34
CA ILE A 86 -4.57 5.07 -8.21
C ILE A 86 -4.89 4.13 -9.39
N ALA A 87 -5.55 2.99 -9.14
CA ALA A 87 -5.94 2.06 -10.20
C ALA A 87 -6.87 2.73 -11.22
N PHE A 88 -7.83 3.53 -10.76
CA PHE A 88 -8.68 4.35 -11.63
C PHE A 88 -7.88 5.38 -12.43
N ALA A 89 -6.98 6.12 -11.78
CA ALA A 89 -6.13 7.11 -12.45
C ALA A 89 -5.27 6.47 -13.55
N LEU A 90 -4.74 5.26 -13.31
CA LEU A 90 -3.98 4.50 -14.29
C LEU A 90 -4.88 3.98 -15.42
N ALA A 91 -6.07 3.46 -15.11
CA ALA A 91 -6.99 2.93 -16.11
C ALA A 91 -7.55 4.00 -17.07
N ILE A 92 -7.66 5.24 -16.61
CA ILE A 92 -8.05 6.37 -17.48
C ILE A 92 -7.00 6.63 -18.55
N SER A 93 -5.71 6.39 -18.29
CA SER A 93 -4.64 6.75 -19.22
C SER A 93 -4.70 6.00 -20.56
N PRO A 94 -4.80 4.65 -20.62
CA PRO A 94 -4.93 3.93 -21.89
C PRO A 94 -6.23 4.24 -22.66
N VAL A 95 -7.30 4.58 -21.94
CA VAL A 95 -8.59 4.94 -22.52
C VAL A 95 -8.48 6.29 -23.24
N LEU A 96 -7.78 7.26 -22.62
CA LEU A 96 -7.53 8.56 -23.24
C LEU A 96 -6.58 8.49 -24.43
N THR A 97 -5.65 7.52 -24.46
CA THR A 97 -4.72 7.34 -25.58
C THR A 97 -5.29 6.50 -26.73
N GLY A 98 -6.51 5.95 -26.58
CA GLY A 98 -7.15 5.09 -27.57
C GLY A 98 -6.55 3.69 -27.67
N PHE A 99 -5.70 3.30 -26.72
CA PHE A 99 -5.11 1.95 -26.65
C PHE A 99 -6.13 0.90 -26.18
N LEU A 100 -7.15 1.34 -25.44
CA LEU A 100 -8.28 0.51 -25.02
C LEU A 100 -9.59 1.18 -25.44
N GLU A 101 -10.34 0.52 -26.32
CA GLU A 101 -11.73 0.88 -26.62
C GLU A 101 -12.66 0.27 -25.55
N VAL A 102 -12.64 0.85 -24.35
CA VAL A 102 -13.47 0.43 -23.22
C VAL A 102 -14.38 1.61 -22.84
N GLN A 103 -15.67 1.34 -22.65
CA GLN A 103 -16.59 2.37 -22.14
C GLN A 103 -16.20 2.72 -20.70
N VAL A 104 -16.28 4.00 -20.35
CA VAL A 104 -15.89 4.51 -19.01
C VAL A 104 -16.65 3.78 -17.90
N ASP A 105 -17.90 3.38 -18.15
CA ASP A 105 -18.74 2.63 -17.21
C ASP A 105 -18.18 1.24 -16.90
N ASP A 106 -17.50 0.60 -17.86
CA ASP A 106 -16.89 -0.71 -17.68
C ASP A 106 -15.61 -0.64 -16.85
N ILE A 107 -14.88 0.49 -16.88
CA ILE A 107 -13.66 0.70 -16.08
C ILE A 107 -13.97 0.55 -14.59
N PHE A 108 -15.11 1.09 -14.14
CA PHE A 108 -15.54 0.95 -12.76
C PHE A 108 -15.75 -0.51 -12.38
N SER A 109 -16.49 -1.26 -13.22
CA SER A 109 -16.74 -2.68 -13.03
C SER A 109 -15.42 -3.47 -13.00
N PHE A 110 -14.52 -3.22 -13.95
CA PHE A 110 -13.25 -3.93 -14.04
C PHE A 110 -12.35 -3.68 -12.83
N ILE A 111 -12.11 -2.42 -12.46
CA ILE A 111 -11.22 -2.10 -11.35
C ILE A 111 -11.81 -2.55 -10.01
N THR A 112 -13.10 -2.34 -9.76
CA THR A 112 -13.71 -2.68 -8.46
C THR A 112 -13.99 -4.17 -8.32
N ARG A 113 -14.55 -4.82 -9.34
CA ARG A 113 -15.02 -6.20 -9.26
C ARG A 113 -13.90 -7.20 -9.52
N LEU A 114 -13.10 -6.98 -10.56
CA LEU A 114 -11.98 -7.88 -10.88
C LEU A 114 -10.78 -7.62 -9.96
N GLY A 115 -10.60 -6.38 -9.50
CA GLY A 115 -9.57 -6.02 -8.52
C GLY A 115 -9.89 -6.41 -7.07
N LEU A 116 -11.16 -6.70 -6.73
CA LEU A 116 -11.60 -7.03 -5.37
C LEU A 116 -10.74 -8.08 -4.66
N PRO A 117 -10.36 -9.21 -5.29
CA PRO A 117 -9.50 -10.20 -4.64
C PRO A 117 -8.15 -9.60 -4.24
N ILE A 118 -7.54 -8.77 -5.09
CA ILE A 118 -6.25 -8.14 -4.82
C ILE A 118 -6.35 -7.19 -3.63
N TYR A 119 -7.39 -6.36 -3.57
CA TYR A 119 -7.62 -5.46 -2.43
C TYR A 119 -7.80 -6.22 -1.11
N LEU A 120 -8.54 -7.33 -1.12
CA LEU A 120 -8.77 -8.16 0.06
C LEU A 120 -7.51 -8.89 0.52
N PHE A 121 -6.72 -9.41 -0.43
CA PHE A 121 -5.48 -10.13 -0.13
C PHE A 121 -4.30 -9.21 0.21
N ALA A 122 -4.29 -7.97 -0.27
CA ALA A 122 -3.23 -7.01 0.01
C ALA A 122 -3.09 -6.74 1.51
N LEU A 123 -4.20 -6.62 2.26
CA LEU A 123 -4.16 -6.34 3.69
C LEU A 123 -3.45 -7.43 4.52
N PRO A 124 -3.86 -8.72 4.49
CA PRO A 124 -3.15 -9.75 5.23
C PRO A 124 -1.70 -9.91 4.76
N LEU A 125 -1.44 -9.76 3.45
CA LEU A 125 -0.08 -9.82 2.92
C LEU A 125 0.79 -8.69 3.48
N TYR A 126 0.32 -7.44 3.46
CA TYR A 126 1.03 -6.29 4.04
C TYR A 126 1.24 -6.41 5.54
N ILE A 127 0.31 -7.02 6.29
CA ILE A 127 0.52 -7.29 7.70
C ILE A 127 1.69 -8.26 7.88
N VAL A 128 1.69 -9.39 7.16
CA VAL A 128 2.73 -10.42 7.29
C VAL A 128 4.10 -9.87 6.87
N THR A 129 4.19 -9.23 5.70
CA THR A 129 5.46 -8.72 5.19
C THR A 129 5.91 -7.45 5.90
N GLY A 130 4.97 -6.63 6.37
CA GLY A 130 5.24 -5.49 7.24
C GLY A 130 5.84 -5.91 8.58
N ILE A 131 5.30 -6.96 9.22
CA ILE A 131 5.90 -7.56 10.43
C ILE A 131 7.31 -8.06 10.13
N ALA A 132 7.51 -8.77 9.00
CA ALA A 132 8.84 -9.24 8.61
C ALA A 132 9.83 -8.07 8.43
N GLY A 133 9.39 -6.95 7.83
CA GLY A 133 10.17 -5.72 7.72
C GLY A 133 10.54 -5.13 9.08
N MET A 134 9.58 -5.03 10.01
CA MET A 134 9.84 -4.53 11.37
C MET A 134 10.85 -5.43 12.12
N LEU A 135 10.71 -6.74 12.03
CA LEU A 135 11.65 -7.70 12.63
C LEU A 135 13.05 -7.59 12.03
N LEU A 136 13.14 -7.40 10.70
CA LEU A 136 14.41 -7.17 10.02
C LEU A 136 15.09 -5.89 10.53
N ARG A 137 14.30 -4.82 10.72
CA ARG A 137 14.79 -3.56 11.31
C ARG A 137 15.36 -3.78 12.71
N GLU A 138 14.68 -4.56 13.56
CA GLU A 138 15.16 -4.91 14.91
C GLU A 138 16.50 -5.62 14.85
N ARG A 139 16.58 -6.64 14.00
CA ARG A 139 17.75 -7.51 13.88
C ARG A 139 19.00 -6.75 13.46
N PHE A 140 18.85 -5.71 12.65
CA PHE A 140 19.95 -4.87 12.18
C PHE A 140 20.17 -3.61 13.03
N GLY A 141 19.46 -3.44 14.15
CA GLY A 141 19.66 -2.32 15.07
C GLY A 141 19.32 -0.96 14.46
N LEU A 142 18.45 -0.92 13.45
CA LEU A 142 18.15 0.29 12.70
C LEU A 142 17.29 1.30 13.50
N HIS A 143 16.59 0.89 14.57
CA HIS A 143 15.88 1.74 15.57
C HIS A 143 15.84 1.04 16.95
N SER A 144 15.95 1.80 18.05
CA SER A 144 16.17 1.29 19.43
C SER A 144 14.93 1.11 20.32
N GLU A 145 13.71 1.42 19.87
CA GLU A 145 12.48 1.19 20.65
C GLU A 145 11.78 -0.10 20.18
N SER A 146 11.49 -1.03 21.09
CA SER A 146 10.81 -2.29 20.77
C SER A 146 9.39 -2.02 20.27
N PHE A 147 9.05 -2.48 19.07
CA PHE A 147 7.76 -2.20 18.40
C PHE A 147 6.54 -2.87 19.07
N PHE A 148 6.78 -3.77 20.02
CA PHE A 148 5.76 -4.38 20.87
C PHE A 148 5.42 -3.52 22.10
N ALA A 149 6.22 -2.52 22.43
CA ALA A 149 5.95 -1.64 23.56
C ALA A 149 4.88 -0.62 23.17
N ALA A 150 3.65 -0.85 23.62
CA ALA A 150 2.65 0.21 23.67
C ALA A 150 3.23 1.36 24.50
N ARG A 151 3.53 2.52 23.87
CA ARG A 151 3.98 3.71 24.59
C ARG A 151 3.05 3.96 25.78
N PRO A 152 3.55 3.94 27.04
CA PRO A 152 2.70 4.23 28.18
C PRO A 152 2.18 5.66 28.03
N SER A 153 0.86 5.83 28.16
CA SER A 153 0.23 7.15 28.16
C SER A 153 0.92 8.03 29.20
N PRO A 154 1.22 9.30 28.91
CA PRO A 154 1.69 10.20 29.95
C PRO A 154 0.56 10.35 30.97
N GLN A 155 0.70 9.71 32.12
CA GLN A 155 -0.16 9.95 33.27
C GLN A 155 -0.01 11.44 33.61
N ARG A 156 -1.04 12.23 33.29
CA ARG A 156 -1.24 13.54 33.90
C ARG A 156 -1.47 13.30 35.40
N LYS A 157 -0.46 13.62 36.21
CA LYS A 157 -0.66 13.99 37.61
C LYS A 157 -1.10 15.45 37.66
#